data_AF-A0A658BJJ9-F1
#
_entry.id   AF-A0A658BJJ9-F1
#
_cell.length_a   1.000
_cell.length_b   1.000
_cell.length_c   1.000
_cell.angle_alpha   90.00
_cell.angle_beta   90.00
_cell.angle_gamma   90.00
#
_symmetry.space_group_name_H-M   'P 1'
#
loop_
_entity.id
_entity.type
_entity.pdbx_description
1 polymer ?
#
loop_
_entity_poly.entity_id
_entity_poly.type
_entity_poly.pdbx_seq_one_letter_code
_entity_poly.pdbx_strand_id
1 'polypeptide(L)'
;NTLADWRRVAAEAARHPDVAAAAPFIMAQNMLTFDQAVQGAIVRGVLPDLESGVAQFSSHMKLGRLEDLRSGEFGIVLGSELARALGVRLGEKVVVMAPQGQVTPAGVVPRLKQFTVKGIFEVGMYEYDYGLALIHLDDAARLYRMGDRVSGVRLALKDLYRAPQVSRELMDLMRGDFYISDWTRQHANFFRAIQIEKNVMFIILLLIVAVAAFNIVSTLVMAVTDKQADIAILRTLGASPGSIMKIFIVQGALIGTIGMALGVAGGVALALNIDVVVPAIERLFGVHFLAKDVYYISELPSELDVKDVVTIASVSFVLTLLATLYPSYRASKTNPAEALRYE
;
A
#
# COMPACT_ATOMS: atom_id res chain seq x y z
N ASN A 1 23.28 8.69 17.13
CA ASN A 1 23.06 9.60 15.98
C ASN A 1 22.45 10.89 16.48
N THR A 2 23.23 11.97 16.44
CA THR A 2 22.75 13.31 16.79
C THR A 2 23.14 14.25 15.66
N LEU A 3 22.21 15.10 15.26
CA LEU A 3 22.38 16.11 14.23
C LEU A 3 22.44 17.49 14.88
N ALA A 4 23.55 18.20 14.68
CA ALA A 4 23.66 19.61 15.03
C ALA A 4 23.14 20.48 13.88
N ASP A 5 22.60 21.65 14.20
CA ASP A 5 22.11 22.64 13.23
C ASP A 5 21.16 22.04 12.17
N TRP A 6 20.05 21.47 12.66
CA TRP A 6 19.02 20.89 11.81
C TRP A 6 18.40 21.89 10.85
N ARG A 7 18.43 23.19 11.18
CA ARG A 7 17.86 24.27 10.36
C ARG A 7 18.60 24.40 9.04
N ARG A 8 19.95 24.36 9.06
CA ARG A 8 20.76 24.34 7.85
C ARG A 8 20.42 23.12 6.98
N VAL A 9 20.34 21.95 7.59
CA VAL A 9 20.04 20.68 6.90
C VAL A 9 18.65 20.72 6.25
N ALA A 10 17.65 21.20 6.97
CA ALA A 10 16.29 21.37 6.45
C ALA A 10 16.26 22.38 5.29
N ALA A 11 16.98 23.49 5.39
CA ALA A 11 17.06 24.51 4.33
C ALA A 11 17.79 24.02 3.07
N GLU A 12 18.83 23.20 3.23
CA GLU A 12 19.53 22.56 2.10
C GLU A 12 18.63 21.53 1.41
N ALA A 13 17.96 20.67 2.18
CA ALA A 13 17.01 19.69 1.63
C ALA A 13 15.84 20.36 0.91
N ALA A 14 15.33 21.47 1.43
CA ALA A 14 14.24 22.24 0.81
C ALA A 14 14.59 22.86 -0.55
N ARG A 15 15.87 22.89 -0.96
CA ARG A 15 16.27 23.30 -2.31
C ARG A 15 15.88 22.29 -3.39
N HIS A 16 15.63 21.04 -2.98
CA HIS A 16 15.21 20.00 -3.90
C HIS A 16 13.75 20.21 -4.31
N PRO A 17 13.41 20.25 -5.61
CA PRO A 17 12.07 20.63 -6.07
C PRO A 17 10.96 19.68 -5.61
N ASP A 18 11.29 18.42 -5.33
CA ASP A 18 10.33 17.41 -4.85
C ASP A 18 10.14 17.41 -3.32
N VAL A 19 10.92 18.18 -2.56
CA VAL A 19 10.74 18.31 -1.10
C VAL A 19 9.64 19.35 -0.84
N ALA A 20 8.58 18.93 -0.17
CA ALA A 20 7.43 19.76 0.16
C ALA A 20 7.57 20.44 1.53
N ALA A 21 8.10 19.73 2.52
CA ALA A 21 8.28 20.24 3.88
C ALA A 21 9.42 19.52 4.61
N ALA A 22 9.92 20.11 5.68
CA ALA A 22 10.94 19.54 6.53
C ALA A 22 10.66 19.86 8.01
N ALA A 23 10.81 18.87 8.89
CA ALA A 23 10.64 19.04 10.33
C ALA A 23 11.72 18.29 11.13
N PRO A 24 12.28 18.90 12.19
CA PRO A 24 13.20 18.20 13.07
C PRO A 24 12.46 17.21 13.97
N PHE A 25 13.17 16.15 14.38
CA PHE A 25 12.65 15.27 15.40
C PHE A 25 13.74 14.78 16.35
N ILE A 26 13.35 14.51 17.58
CA ILE A 26 14.12 13.72 18.53
C ILE A 26 13.37 12.42 18.78
N MET A 27 14.04 11.27 18.73
CA MET A 27 13.36 9.98 18.87
C MET A 27 14.17 9.03 19.75
N ALA A 28 13.50 8.41 20.71
CA ALA A 28 14.06 7.34 21.53
C ALA A 28 12.98 6.33 21.95
N GLN A 29 13.39 5.09 22.21
CA GLN A 29 12.54 4.09 22.84
C GLN A 29 12.53 4.30 24.37
N ASN A 30 11.33 4.33 24.95
CA ASN A 30 11.12 4.56 26.37
C ASN A 30 10.06 3.59 26.91
N MET A 31 10.04 3.44 28.23
CA MET A 31 8.90 2.82 28.92
C MET A 31 8.00 3.92 29.47
N LEU A 32 6.71 3.84 29.19
CA LEU A 32 5.68 4.68 29.76
C LEU A 32 5.00 3.87 30.87
N THR A 33 4.74 4.51 32.00
CA THR A 33 4.04 3.86 33.11
C THR A 33 2.99 4.76 33.72
N PHE A 34 1.85 4.16 34.02
CA PHE A 34 0.71 4.74 34.72
C PHE A 34 0.19 3.69 35.69
N ASP A 35 0.19 4.00 36.99
CA ASP A 35 -0.06 3.05 38.08
C ASP A 35 0.77 1.76 37.98
N GLN A 36 0.13 0.62 37.68
CA GLN A 36 0.77 -0.69 37.51
C GLN A 36 1.03 -1.05 36.03
N ALA A 37 0.49 -0.26 35.09
CA ALA A 37 0.66 -0.51 33.67
C ALA A 37 2.03 0.00 33.20
N VAL A 38 2.72 -0.80 32.39
CA VAL A 38 3.99 -0.45 31.75
C VAL A 38 3.92 -0.81 30.29
N GLN A 39 4.16 0.16 29.41
CA GLN A 39 4.18 -0.04 27.97
C GLN A 39 5.47 0.54 27.35
N GLY A 40 6.09 -0.22 26.45
CA GLY A 40 7.18 0.30 25.64
C GLY A 40 6.63 1.13 24.49
N ALA A 41 7.14 2.34 24.28
CA ALA A 41 6.79 3.15 23.12
C ALA A 41 7.97 3.97 22.62
N ILE A 42 7.91 4.32 21.34
CA ILE A 42 8.77 5.34 20.76
C ILE A 42 8.21 6.70 21.19
N VAL A 43 9.04 7.48 21.88
CA VAL A 43 8.71 8.87 22.23
C VAL A 43 9.41 9.78 21.24
N ARG A 44 8.63 10.53 20.48
CA ARG A 44 9.09 11.45 19.45
C ARG A 44 8.85 12.89 19.88
N GLY A 45 9.93 13.65 20.04
CA GLY A 45 9.92 15.09 20.16
C GLY A 45 9.67 15.74 18.80
N VAL A 46 8.66 16.61 18.72
CA VAL A 46 8.23 17.29 17.51
C VAL A 46 8.00 18.78 17.75
N LEU A 47 8.08 19.58 16.70
CA LEU A 47 7.56 20.96 16.70
C LEU A 47 6.17 20.93 16.06
N PRO A 48 5.06 21.16 16.79
CA PRO A 48 3.71 21.00 16.27
C PRO A 48 3.48 21.71 14.92
N ASP A 49 3.93 22.96 14.82
CA ASP A 49 3.75 23.79 13.61
C ASP A 49 4.43 23.22 12.36
N LEU A 50 5.60 22.56 12.53
CA LEU A 50 6.34 21.96 11.42
C LEU A 50 5.94 20.50 11.18
N GLU A 51 5.56 19.78 12.23
CA GLU A 51 5.20 18.36 12.13
C GLU A 51 3.95 18.17 11.26
N SER A 52 2.97 19.09 11.34
CA SER A 52 1.77 19.05 10.47
C SER A 52 2.10 19.11 8.97
N GLY A 53 3.26 19.65 8.59
CA GLY A 53 3.73 19.67 7.21
C GLY A 53 4.36 18.36 6.74
N VAL A 54 4.82 17.51 7.67
CA VAL A 54 5.49 16.23 7.35
C VAL A 54 4.72 14.98 7.76
N ALA A 55 3.73 15.13 8.63
CA ALA A 55 2.88 14.06 9.10
C ALA A 55 1.49 14.58 9.47
N GLN A 56 0.47 13.79 9.16
CA GLN A 56 -0.93 14.18 9.33
C GLN A 56 -1.49 13.88 10.73
N PHE A 57 -0.70 14.00 11.80
CA PHE A 57 -1.20 13.69 13.15
C PHE A 57 -2.33 14.64 13.58
N SER A 58 -2.26 15.92 13.21
CA SER A 58 -3.26 16.93 13.60
C SER A 58 -4.67 16.62 13.08
N SER A 59 -4.83 16.05 11.88
CA SER A 59 -6.14 15.66 11.32
C SER A 59 -6.69 14.37 11.93
N HIS A 60 -5.85 13.61 12.62
CA HIS A 60 -6.19 12.31 13.23
C HIS A 60 -6.28 12.38 14.76
N MET A 61 -6.31 13.59 15.34
CA MET A 61 -6.57 13.79 16.76
C MET A 61 -8.01 13.41 17.11
N LYS A 62 -8.19 12.53 18.08
CA LYS A 62 -9.51 12.16 18.63
C LYS A 62 -9.87 13.02 19.83
N LEU A 63 -8.88 13.35 20.66
CA LEU A 63 -9.01 14.19 21.85
C LEU A 63 -7.82 15.15 21.96
N GLY A 64 -8.08 16.38 22.39
CA GLY A 64 -7.04 17.42 22.51
C GLY A 64 -6.52 17.90 21.15
N ARG A 65 -5.46 18.70 21.16
CA ARG A 65 -4.82 19.24 19.95
C ARG A 65 -3.31 19.00 19.98
N LEU A 66 -2.69 18.80 18.81
CA LEU A 66 -1.23 18.66 18.74
C LEU A 66 -0.53 19.95 19.20
N GLU A 67 -1.15 21.10 18.93
CA GLU A 67 -0.70 22.43 19.36
C GLU A 67 -0.68 22.63 20.89
N ASP A 68 -1.30 21.73 21.67
CA ASP A 68 -1.24 21.75 23.14
C ASP A 68 0.12 21.26 23.68
N LEU A 69 0.97 20.69 22.82
CA LEU A 69 2.36 20.39 23.14
C LEU A 69 3.18 21.67 23.13
N ARG A 70 3.40 22.25 24.31
CA ARG A 70 4.17 23.49 24.50
C ARG A 70 5.51 23.24 25.17
N SER A 71 6.52 24.01 24.79
CA SER A 71 7.87 23.93 25.36
C SER A 71 7.86 24.08 26.88
N GLY A 72 8.39 23.08 27.59
CA GLY A 72 8.55 23.09 29.05
C GLY A 72 7.33 22.72 29.87
N GLU A 73 6.19 22.49 29.24
CA GLU A 73 4.99 22.01 29.94
C GLU A 73 5.03 20.51 30.19
N PHE A 74 5.94 19.77 29.53
CA PHE A 74 5.99 18.30 29.59
C PHE A 74 4.63 17.71 29.24
N GLY A 75 4.07 18.16 28.12
CA GLY A 75 2.86 17.57 27.52
C GLY A 75 3.19 16.33 26.70
N ILE A 76 2.29 15.35 26.67
CA ILE A 76 2.39 14.15 25.82
C ILE A 76 1.07 13.88 25.10
N VAL A 77 1.16 13.54 23.83
CA VAL A 77 0.05 13.02 23.03
C VAL A 77 0.32 11.54 22.77
N LEU A 78 -0.66 10.69 23.00
CA LEU A 78 -0.54 9.24 22.89
C LEU A 78 -1.36 8.70 21.71
N GLY A 79 -0.91 7.60 21.10
CA GLY A 79 -1.78 6.81 20.24
C GLY A 79 -2.94 6.21 21.04
N SER A 80 -4.07 5.97 20.37
CA SER A 80 -5.32 5.52 21.02
C SER A 80 -5.18 4.17 21.71
N GLU A 81 -4.52 3.20 21.07
CA GLU A 81 -4.28 1.88 21.65
C GLU A 81 -3.22 1.93 22.76
N LEU A 82 -2.21 2.80 22.67
CA LEU A 82 -1.23 3.03 23.74
C LEU A 82 -1.90 3.61 24.98
N ALA A 83 -2.76 4.62 24.81
CA ALA A 83 -3.50 5.22 25.91
C ALA A 83 -4.44 4.19 26.57
N ARG A 84 -5.11 3.37 25.78
CA ARG A 84 -5.97 2.27 26.27
C ARG A 84 -5.17 1.21 27.04
N ALA A 85 -4.02 0.79 26.50
CA ALA A 85 -3.16 -0.21 27.13
C ALA A 85 -2.52 0.28 28.44
N LEU A 86 -2.28 1.59 28.56
CA LEU A 86 -1.84 2.23 29.81
C LEU A 86 -3.00 2.51 30.78
N GLY A 87 -4.25 2.51 30.31
CA GLY A 87 -5.42 2.87 31.10
C GLY A 87 -5.53 4.38 31.41
N VAL A 88 -4.84 5.23 30.63
CA VAL A 88 -4.71 6.67 30.91
C VAL A 88 -5.69 7.50 30.08
N ARG A 89 -6.16 8.61 30.64
CA ARG A 89 -7.10 9.56 30.05
C ARG A 89 -6.47 10.94 29.85
N LEU A 90 -7.16 11.78 29.07
CA LEU A 90 -6.78 13.18 28.86
C LEU A 90 -6.68 13.91 30.21
N GLY A 91 -5.58 14.64 30.44
CA GLY A 91 -5.30 15.40 31.65
C GLY A 91 -4.56 14.63 32.75
N GLU A 92 -4.47 13.30 32.65
CA GLU A 92 -3.73 12.48 33.61
C GLU A 92 -2.22 12.54 33.34
N LYS A 93 -1.43 12.05 34.30
CA LYS A 93 0.04 12.09 34.23
C LYS A 93 0.62 10.70 34.03
N VAL A 94 1.42 10.54 32.98
CA VAL A 94 2.19 9.32 32.70
C VAL A 94 3.67 9.58 33.00
N VAL A 95 4.36 8.59 33.55
CA VAL A 95 5.81 8.66 33.77
C VAL A 95 6.52 8.09 32.55
N VAL A 96 7.36 8.89 31.91
CA VAL A 96 8.26 8.45 30.85
C VAL A 96 9.61 8.09 31.47
N MET A 97 10.03 6.84 31.24
CA MET A 97 11.31 6.29 31.67
C MET A 97 12.25 6.17 30.48
N ALA A 98 13.28 7.01 30.46
CA ALA A 98 14.32 7.01 29.44
C ALA A 98 15.51 6.15 29.89
N PRO A 99 15.93 5.15 29.08
CA PRO A 99 17.01 4.22 29.45
C PRO A 99 18.40 4.89 29.43
N GLN A 100 18.54 6.07 28.83
CA GLN A 100 19.80 6.84 28.78
C GLN A 100 20.07 7.61 30.10
N GLY A 101 20.09 6.83 31.18
CA GLY A 101 20.25 7.22 32.57
C GLY A 101 21.58 7.88 32.96
N GLN A 102 21.73 8.17 34.24
CA GLN A 102 23.06 8.48 34.80
C GLN A 102 23.79 7.18 35.07
N VAL A 103 25.05 7.09 34.61
CA VAL A 103 25.93 5.97 34.95
C VAL A 103 26.42 6.16 36.38
N THR A 104 26.12 5.18 37.23
CA THR A 104 26.57 5.12 38.62
C THR A 104 27.42 3.86 38.81
N PRO A 105 28.23 3.77 39.89
CA PRO A 105 28.95 2.53 40.21
C PRO A 105 28.05 1.29 40.37
N ALA A 106 26.75 1.49 40.62
CA ALA A 106 25.74 0.44 40.78
C ALA A 106 24.96 0.12 39.48
N GLY A 107 25.26 0.79 38.36
CA GLY A 107 24.57 0.62 37.08
C GLY A 107 23.98 1.90 36.50
N VAL A 108 23.22 1.78 35.41
CA VAL A 108 22.55 2.90 34.73
C VAL A 108 21.19 3.15 35.40
N VAL A 109 21.05 4.29 36.08
CA VAL A 109 19.76 4.68 36.69
C VAL A 109 18.93 5.43 35.65
N PRO A 110 17.78 4.88 35.21
CA PRO A 110 16.98 5.50 34.15
C PRO A 110 16.46 6.87 34.58
N ARG A 111 16.24 7.76 33.60
CA ARG A 111 15.65 9.06 33.89
C ARG A 111 14.13 8.96 33.88
N LEU A 112 13.50 9.42 34.95
CA LEU A 112 12.06 9.46 35.08
C LEU A 112 11.57 10.89 34.96
N LYS A 113 10.55 11.12 34.13
CA LYS A 113 9.87 12.41 34.06
C LYS A 113 8.37 12.20 33.87
N GLN A 114 7.58 12.92 34.66
CA GLN A 114 6.14 12.96 34.50
C GLN A 114 5.75 13.88 33.35
N PHE A 115 4.86 13.40 32.49
CA PHE A 115 4.23 14.13 31.41
C PHE A 115 2.71 14.14 31.60
N THR A 116 2.07 15.24 31.22
CA THR A 116 0.61 15.36 31.26
C THR A 116 0.03 15.00 29.91
N VAL A 117 -0.95 14.10 29.85
CA VAL A 117 -1.62 13.70 28.61
C VAL A 117 -2.44 14.88 28.09
N LYS A 118 -2.00 15.45 26.96
CA LYS A 118 -2.62 16.61 26.30
C LYS A 118 -3.48 16.23 25.10
N GLY A 119 -3.36 15.00 24.61
CA GLY A 119 -4.18 14.53 23.51
C GLY A 119 -4.04 13.04 23.22
N ILE A 120 -4.96 12.54 22.41
CA ILE A 120 -4.96 11.17 21.89
C ILE A 120 -5.21 11.23 20.38
N PHE A 121 -4.35 10.58 19.60
CA PHE A 121 -4.52 10.44 18.14
C PHE A 121 -4.85 9.00 17.76
N GLU A 122 -5.45 8.82 16.58
CA GLU A 122 -5.67 7.51 15.96
C GLU A 122 -5.55 7.66 14.44
N VAL A 123 -4.44 7.17 13.90
CA VAL A 123 -4.12 7.21 12.46
C VAL A 123 -4.62 5.98 11.71
N GLY A 124 -5.17 4.99 12.42
CA GLY A 124 -5.78 3.80 11.83
C GLY A 124 -4.77 2.69 11.48
N MET A 125 -3.53 2.84 11.94
CA MET A 125 -2.45 1.86 11.79
C MET A 125 -1.92 1.49 13.18
N TYR A 126 -2.13 0.23 13.56
CA TYR A 126 -1.89 -0.24 14.92
C TYR A 126 -0.45 -0.02 15.42
N GLU A 127 0.56 -0.14 14.56
CA GLU A 127 1.96 0.11 14.93
C GLU A 127 2.18 1.53 15.48
N TYR A 128 1.50 2.52 14.90
CA TYR A 128 1.55 3.90 15.37
C TYR A 128 0.60 4.15 16.54
N ASP A 129 -0.62 3.61 16.48
CA ASP A 129 -1.64 3.81 17.51
C ASP A 129 -1.26 3.13 18.85
N TYR A 130 -0.48 2.05 18.81
CA TYR A 130 0.05 1.34 19.99
C TYR A 130 1.49 1.77 20.36
N GLY A 131 2.33 2.10 19.37
CA GLY A 131 3.78 2.22 19.56
C GLY A 131 4.35 3.63 19.63
N LEU A 132 3.56 4.68 19.41
CA LEU A 132 4.07 6.05 19.29
C LEU A 132 3.45 7.01 20.32
N ALA A 133 4.31 7.82 20.92
CA ALA A 133 3.94 8.98 21.72
C ALA A 133 4.66 10.24 21.22
N LEU A 134 3.97 11.37 21.20
CA LEU A 134 4.50 12.66 20.76
C LEU A 134 4.67 13.61 21.95
N ILE A 135 5.81 14.28 22.03
CA ILE A 135 6.10 15.33 23.01
C ILE A 135 6.68 16.56 22.31
N HIS A 136 6.75 17.71 22.98
CA HIS A 136 7.42 18.87 22.39
C HIS A 136 8.92 18.61 22.21
N LEU A 137 9.50 19.10 21.10
CA LEU A 137 10.92 18.90 20.75
C LEU A 137 11.86 19.33 21.89
N ASP A 138 11.60 20.49 22.49
CA ASP A 138 12.41 21.01 23.62
C ASP A 138 12.33 20.12 24.87
N ASP A 139 11.16 19.53 25.13
CA ASP A 139 10.99 18.62 26.27
C ASP A 139 11.74 17.31 26.04
N ALA A 140 11.74 16.81 24.79
CA ALA A 140 12.58 15.70 24.38
C ALA A 140 14.07 16.04 24.55
N ALA A 141 14.50 17.22 24.08
CA ALA A 141 15.89 17.67 24.19
C ALA A 141 16.35 17.74 25.66
N ARG A 142 15.48 18.18 26.57
CA ARG A 142 15.75 18.19 28.02
C ARG A 142 15.79 16.79 28.61
N LEU A 143 14.82 15.92 28.27
CA LEU A 143 14.74 14.55 28.77
C LEU A 143 16.00 13.75 28.39
N TYR A 144 16.43 13.85 27.12
CA TYR A 144 17.57 13.09 26.59
C TYR A 144 18.91 13.83 26.70
N ARG A 145 18.95 15.07 27.20
CA ARG A 145 20.15 15.93 27.26
C ARG A 145 20.83 16.13 25.90
N MET A 146 20.04 16.43 24.89
CA MET A 146 20.54 16.65 23.52
C MET A 146 21.06 18.09 23.29
N GLY A 147 20.66 19.05 24.13
CA GLY A 147 20.91 20.47 23.88
C GLY A 147 20.19 20.90 22.61
N ASP A 148 20.86 21.65 21.74
CA ASP A 148 20.31 22.08 20.45
C ASP A 148 20.39 21.01 19.34
N ARG A 149 20.79 19.79 19.68
CA ARG A 149 20.90 18.68 18.73
C ARG A 149 19.58 17.92 18.62
N VAL A 150 19.33 17.36 17.44
CA VAL A 150 18.15 16.53 17.16
C VAL A 150 18.58 15.13 16.70
N SER A 151 17.64 14.19 16.61
CA SER A 151 17.94 12.86 16.06
C SER A 151 18.05 12.89 14.53
N GLY A 152 17.26 13.74 13.88
CA GLY A 152 17.30 13.95 12.44
C GLY A 152 16.28 14.98 11.96
N VAL A 153 16.19 15.14 10.64
CA VAL A 153 15.19 15.97 9.95
C VAL A 153 14.37 15.03 9.08
N ARG A 154 13.04 15.06 9.25
CA ARG A 154 12.10 14.35 8.39
C ARG A 154 11.72 15.25 7.22
N LEU A 155 11.66 14.68 6.02
CA LEU A 155 11.29 15.37 4.79
C LEU A 155 9.97 14.81 4.27
N ALA A 156 9.05 15.68 3.92
CA ALA A 156 7.87 15.33 3.12
C ALA A 156 8.19 15.54 1.65
N LEU A 157 7.79 14.59 0.82
CA LEU A 157 7.92 14.70 -0.63
C LEU A 157 6.56 14.98 -1.26
N LYS A 158 6.57 15.70 -2.38
CA LYS A 158 5.37 15.91 -3.21
C LYS A 158 4.82 14.59 -3.75
N ASP A 159 5.73 13.69 -4.13
CA ASP A 159 5.43 12.33 -4.53
C ASP A 159 6.24 11.35 -3.66
N LEU A 160 5.53 10.59 -2.84
CA LEU A 160 6.12 9.63 -1.91
C LEU A 160 6.85 8.48 -2.63
N TYR A 161 6.43 8.13 -3.85
CA TYR A 161 7.02 7.04 -4.64
C TYR A 161 8.39 7.41 -5.23
N ARG A 162 8.72 8.71 -5.28
CA ARG A 162 10.04 9.18 -5.70
C ARG A 162 11.08 9.18 -4.59
N ALA A 163 10.72 8.76 -3.37
CA ALA A 163 11.63 8.78 -2.22
C ALA A 163 12.98 8.08 -2.46
N PRO A 164 13.07 6.92 -3.14
CA PRO A 164 14.37 6.29 -3.44
C PRO A 164 15.25 7.08 -4.40
N GLN A 165 14.66 7.83 -5.35
CA GLN A 165 15.36 8.69 -6.29
C GLN A 165 15.80 9.98 -5.58
N VAL A 166 14.87 10.66 -4.91
CA VAL A 166 15.13 11.90 -4.17
C VAL A 166 16.19 11.69 -3.08
N SER A 167 16.17 10.54 -2.39
CA SER A 167 17.21 10.23 -1.38
C SER A 167 18.60 10.12 -1.98
N ARG A 168 18.73 9.62 -3.22
CA ARG A 168 20.01 9.58 -3.94
C ARG A 168 20.45 10.96 -4.38
N GLU A 169 19.54 11.74 -4.95
CA GLU A 169 19.80 13.11 -5.39
C GLU A 169 20.18 14.03 -4.20
N LEU A 170 19.56 13.84 -3.03
CA LEU A 170 19.91 14.55 -1.80
C LEU A 170 21.29 14.16 -1.26
N MET A 171 21.72 12.90 -1.41
CA MET A 171 23.08 12.49 -1.03
C MET A 171 24.15 13.23 -1.86
N ASP A 172 23.88 13.49 -3.14
CA ASP A 172 24.80 14.23 -4.01
C ASP A 172 24.74 15.75 -3.76
N LEU A 173 23.55 16.28 -3.45
CA LEU A 173 23.32 17.70 -3.21
C LEU A 173 23.88 18.18 -1.87
N MET A 174 23.74 17.36 -0.82
CA MET A 174 24.07 17.75 0.56
C MET A 174 25.50 17.34 0.90
N ARG A 175 26.36 18.33 1.16
CA ARG A 175 27.73 18.10 1.60
C ARG A 175 27.76 17.84 3.11
N GLY A 176 28.07 16.62 3.52
CA GLY A 176 28.32 16.25 4.92
C GLY A 176 28.13 14.76 5.21
N ASP A 177 28.51 14.34 6.41
CA ASP A 177 28.34 12.97 6.89
C ASP A 177 26.89 12.75 7.37
N PHE A 178 25.95 12.70 6.43
CA PHE A 178 24.55 12.43 6.71
C PHE A 178 24.18 11.00 6.30
N TYR A 179 23.35 10.37 7.11
CA TYR A 179 22.69 9.13 6.73
C TYR A 179 21.28 9.45 6.24
N ILE A 180 21.07 9.40 4.93
CA ILE A 180 19.76 9.60 4.30
C ILE A 180 19.09 8.24 4.13
N SER A 181 17.86 8.14 4.63
CA SER A 181 17.05 6.92 4.60
C SER A 181 15.62 7.30 4.24
N ASP A 182 15.00 6.49 3.41
CA ASP A 182 13.61 6.63 3.00
C ASP A 182 12.74 5.48 3.53
N TRP A 183 11.43 5.69 3.48
CA TRP A 183 10.44 4.74 3.97
C TRP A 183 10.50 3.38 3.25
N THR A 184 10.92 3.32 1.98
CA THR A 184 11.03 2.05 1.23
C THR A 184 12.19 1.20 1.74
N ARG A 185 13.26 1.85 2.27
CA ARG A 185 14.37 1.16 2.93
C ARG A 185 14.07 0.78 4.36
N GLN A 186 13.39 1.65 5.11
CA GLN A 186 13.01 1.38 6.51
C GLN A 186 12.03 0.21 6.61
N HIS A 187 11.16 0.05 5.62
CA HIS A 187 10.17 -1.04 5.55
C HIS A 187 10.39 -1.95 4.33
N ALA A 188 11.65 -2.24 3.99
CA ALA A 188 12.00 -3.00 2.79
C ALA A 188 11.39 -4.41 2.74
N ASN A 189 11.19 -5.07 3.88
CA ASN A 189 10.54 -6.38 3.93
C ASN A 189 9.07 -6.30 3.56
N PHE A 190 8.36 -5.28 4.07
CA PHE A 190 6.96 -5.04 3.78
C PHE A 190 6.75 -4.70 2.30
N PHE A 191 7.56 -3.79 1.74
CA PHE A 191 7.45 -3.44 0.33
C PHE A 191 7.83 -4.60 -0.60
N ARG A 192 8.85 -5.39 -0.23
CA ARG A 192 9.16 -6.64 -0.95
C ARG A 192 8.01 -7.64 -0.89
N ALA A 193 7.36 -7.78 0.25
CA ALA A 193 6.18 -8.65 0.39
C ALA A 193 5.05 -8.20 -0.54
N ILE A 194 4.71 -6.91 -0.55
CA ILE A 194 3.71 -6.35 -1.48
C ILE A 194 4.08 -6.62 -2.95
N GLN A 195 5.34 -6.41 -3.32
CA GLN A 195 5.77 -6.65 -4.71
C GLN A 195 5.68 -8.13 -5.09
N ILE A 196 6.07 -9.05 -4.18
CA ILE A 196 5.94 -10.49 -4.39
C ILE A 196 4.47 -10.87 -4.53
N GLU A 197 3.60 -10.34 -3.66
CA GLU A 197 2.16 -10.58 -3.70
C GLU A 197 1.56 -10.14 -5.03
N LYS A 198 1.87 -8.91 -5.51
CA LYS A 198 1.44 -8.44 -6.83
C LYS A 198 1.89 -9.37 -7.97
N ASN A 199 3.12 -9.88 -7.91
CA ASN A 199 3.62 -10.83 -8.92
C ASN A 199 2.87 -12.17 -8.87
N VAL A 200 2.59 -12.69 -7.68
CA VAL A 200 1.81 -13.92 -7.49
C VAL A 200 0.38 -13.74 -8.01
N MET A 201 -0.26 -12.61 -7.70
CA MET A 201 -1.59 -12.26 -8.21
C MET A 201 -1.61 -12.22 -9.74
N PHE A 202 -0.58 -11.62 -10.37
CA PHE A 202 -0.45 -11.63 -11.83
C PHE A 202 -0.35 -13.05 -12.41
N ILE A 203 0.43 -13.95 -11.79
CA ILE A 203 0.55 -15.34 -12.24
C ILE A 203 -0.78 -16.09 -12.11
N ILE A 204 -1.47 -15.95 -10.98
CA ILE A 204 -2.78 -16.58 -10.75
C ILE A 204 -3.79 -16.09 -11.80
N LEU A 205 -3.84 -14.79 -12.03
CA LEU A 205 -4.72 -14.19 -13.04
C LEU A 205 -4.39 -14.71 -14.44
N LEU A 206 -3.11 -14.78 -14.80
CA LEU A 206 -2.66 -15.34 -16.08
C LEU A 206 -3.12 -16.80 -16.25
N LEU A 207 -3.05 -17.61 -15.20
CA LEU A 207 -3.53 -19.00 -15.23
C LEU A 207 -5.05 -19.07 -15.42
N ILE A 208 -5.82 -18.23 -14.74
CA ILE A 208 -7.28 -18.15 -14.92
C ILE A 208 -7.62 -17.78 -16.37
N VAL A 209 -6.92 -16.79 -16.93
CA VAL A 209 -7.09 -16.39 -18.33
C VAL A 209 -6.69 -17.51 -19.28
N ALA A 210 -5.61 -18.24 -19.00
CA ALA A 210 -5.18 -19.37 -19.82
C ALA A 210 -6.22 -20.51 -19.83
N VAL A 211 -6.82 -20.83 -18.67
CA VAL A 211 -7.92 -21.80 -18.57
C VAL A 211 -9.14 -21.33 -19.36
N ALA A 212 -9.49 -20.05 -19.25
CA ALA A 212 -10.59 -19.46 -20.03
C ALA A 212 -10.31 -19.50 -21.55
N ALA A 213 -9.08 -19.19 -21.96
CA ALA A 213 -8.66 -19.28 -23.36
C ALA A 213 -8.76 -20.72 -23.89
N PHE A 214 -8.37 -21.73 -23.10
CA PHE A 214 -8.53 -23.14 -23.45
C PHE A 214 -10.00 -23.53 -23.63
N ASN A 215 -10.89 -22.96 -22.82
CA ASN A 215 -12.33 -23.15 -22.97
C ASN A 215 -12.81 -22.61 -24.34
N ILE A 216 -12.37 -21.40 -24.73
CA ILE A 216 -12.68 -20.82 -26.04
C ILE A 216 -12.15 -21.70 -27.19
N VAL A 217 -10.93 -22.25 -27.08
CA VAL A 217 -10.40 -23.21 -28.06
C VAL A 217 -11.36 -24.39 -28.19
N SER A 218 -11.76 -24.97 -27.07
CA SER A 218 -12.64 -26.14 -27.04
C SER A 218 -14.00 -25.85 -27.69
N THR A 219 -14.60 -24.70 -27.38
CA THR A 219 -15.87 -24.27 -27.96
C THR A 219 -15.76 -23.98 -29.45
N LEU A 220 -14.68 -23.32 -29.92
CA LEU A 220 -14.49 -23.04 -31.35
C LEU A 220 -14.20 -24.31 -32.14
N VAL A 221 -13.43 -25.25 -31.59
CA VAL A 221 -13.23 -26.56 -32.23
C VAL A 221 -14.56 -27.28 -32.38
N MET A 222 -15.39 -27.28 -31.34
CA MET A 222 -16.74 -27.88 -31.39
C MET A 222 -17.63 -27.19 -32.43
N ALA A 223 -17.63 -25.85 -32.46
CA ALA A 223 -18.38 -25.10 -33.47
C ALA A 223 -17.92 -25.42 -34.91
N VAL A 224 -16.62 -25.62 -35.13
CA VAL A 224 -16.07 -26.01 -36.44
C VAL A 224 -16.54 -27.42 -36.83
N THR A 225 -16.52 -28.37 -35.89
CA THR A 225 -16.98 -29.74 -36.16
C THR A 225 -18.47 -29.80 -36.41
N ASP A 226 -19.28 -29.05 -35.66
CA ASP A 226 -20.73 -29.01 -35.84
C ASP A 226 -21.14 -28.34 -37.16
N LYS A 227 -20.27 -27.46 -37.68
CA LYS A 227 -20.46 -26.72 -38.94
C LYS A 227 -19.69 -27.29 -40.11
N GLN A 228 -19.21 -28.53 -40.00
CA GLN A 228 -18.36 -29.13 -41.02
C GLN A 228 -19.06 -29.30 -42.38
N ALA A 229 -20.35 -29.65 -42.39
CA ALA A 229 -21.17 -29.74 -43.61
C ALA A 229 -21.38 -28.36 -44.26
N ASP A 230 -21.75 -27.35 -43.46
CA ASP A 230 -21.91 -25.96 -43.91
C ASP A 230 -20.59 -25.42 -44.54
N ILE A 231 -19.44 -25.71 -43.92
CA ILE A 231 -18.11 -25.36 -44.46
C ILE A 231 -17.87 -26.05 -45.80
N ALA A 232 -18.23 -27.33 -45.94
CA ALA A 232 -18.05 -28.09 -47.17
C ALA A 232 -18.87 -27.48 -48.33
N ILE A 233 -20.13 -27.09 -48.08
CA ILE A 233 -20.98 -26.42 -49.06
C ILE A 233 -20.35 -25.08 -49.50
N LEU A 234 -19.86 -24.26 -48.56
CA LEU A 234 -19.19 -23.01 -48.92
C LEU A 234 -17.94 -23.25 -49.76
N ARG A 235 -17.17 -24.29 -49.44
CA ARG A 235 -15.95 -24.68 -50.17
C ARG A 235 -16.26 -25.19 -51.57
N THR A 236 -17.37 -25.92 -51.78
CA THR A 236 -17.80 -26.36 -53.13
C THR A 236 -18.36 -25.20 -53.96
N LEU A 237 -18.95 -24.19 -53.32
CA LEU A 237 -19.34 -22.92 -53.96
C LEU A 237 -18.14 -22.00 -54.29
N GLY A 238 -16.91 -22.41 -53.96
CA GLY A 238 -15.69 -21.69 -54.34
C GLY A 238 -15.02 -20.89 -53.21
N ALA A 239 -15.47 -21.03 -51.96
CA ALA A 239 -14.82 -20.36 -50.84
C ALA A 239 -13.37 -20.86 -50.64
N SER A 240 -12.43 -19.91 -50.55
CA SER A 240 -11.02 -20.24 -50.26
C SER A 240 -10.84 -20.71 -48.81
N PRO A 241 -9.81 -21.51 -48.50
CA PRO A 241 -9.47 -21.87 -47.12
C PRO A 241 -9.26 -20.64 -46.23
N GLY A 242 -8.64 -19.59 -46.78
CA GLY A 242 -8.43 -18.32 -46.08
C GLY A 242 -9.73 -17.59 -45.75
N SER A 243 -10.76 -17.71 -46.59
CA SER A 243 -12.09 -17.15 -46.32
C SER A 243 -12.75 -17.86 -45.13
N ILE A 244 -12.68 -19.20 -45.07
CA ILE A 244 -13.19 -19.98 -43.93
C ILE A 244 -12.43 -19.63 -42.66
N MET A 245 -11.10 -19.56 -42.73
CA MET A 245 -10.27 -19.16 -41.58
C MET A 245 -10.68 -17.78 -41.04
N LYS A 246 -10.92 -16.80 -41.92
CA LYS A 246 -11.35 -15.44 -41.52
C LYS A 246 -12.70 -15.45 -40.79
N ILE A 247 -13.67 -16.28 -41.20
CA ILE A 247 -14.97 -16.37 -40.52
C ILE A 247 -14.78 -16.76 -39.05
N PHE A 248 -14.01 -17.82 -38.79
CA PHE A 248 -13.78 -18.31 -37.43
C PHE A 248 -12.87 -17.39 -36.60
N ILE A 249 -11.89 -16.72 -37.22
CA ILE A 249 -11.11 -15.68 -36.53
C ILE A 249 -12.00 -14.50 -36.12
N VAL A 250 -12.88 -14.02 -37.00
CA VAL A 250 -13.79 -12.92 -36.69
C VAL A 250 -14.80 -13.33 -35.62
N GLN A 251 -15.35 -14.54 -35.71
CA GLN A 251 -16.25 -15.08 -34.68
C GLN A 251 -15.55 -15.16 -33.32
N GLY A 252 -14.34 -15.71 -33.27
CA GLY A 252 -13.53 -15.80 -32.07
C GLY A 252 -13.16 -14.43 -31.49
N ALA A 253 -12.77 -13.49 -32.35
CA ALA A 253 -12.46 -12.11 -31.96
C ALA A 253 -13.69 -11.37 -31.42
N LEU A 254 -14.88 -11.57 -32.00
CA LEU A 254 -16.13 -10.99 -31.50
C LEU A 254 -16.48 -11.53 -30.11
N ILE A 255 -16.45 -12.85 -29.93
CA ILE A 255 -16.68 -13.49 -28.63
C ILE A 255 -15.68 -12.97 -27.60
N GLY A 256 -14.39 -12.93 -27.95
CA GLY A 256 -13.33 -12.42 -27.08
C GLY A 256 -13.50 -10.95 -26.72
N THR A 257 -13.86 -10.11 -27.69
CA THR A 257 -14.06 -8.66 -27.46
C THR A 257 -15.26 -8.40 -26.56
N ILE A 258 -16.40 -9.06 -26.82
CA ILE A 258 -17.62 -8.88 -26.02
C ILE A 258 -17.39 -9.43 -24.61
N GLY A 259 -16.79 -10.61 -24.48
CA GLY A 259 -16.45 -11.20 -23.20
C GLY A 259 -15.49 -10.32 -22.39
N MET A 260 -14.45 -9.78 -23.03
CA MET A 260 -13.53 -8.83 -22.42
C MET A 260 -14.25 -7.56 -21.99
N ALA A 261 -15.08 -6.96 -22.84
CA ALA A 261 -15.79 -5.71 -22.53
C ALA A 261 -16.74 -5.88 -21.34
N LEU A 262 -17.52 -6.97 -21.32
CA LEU A 262 -18.39 -7.30 -20.19
C LEU A 262 -17.61 -7.63 -18.92
N GLY A 263 -16.49 -8.36 -19.04
CA GLY A 263 -15.62 -8.70 -17.92
C GLY A 263 -14.95 -7.48 -17.31
N VAL A 264 -14.42 -6.57 -18.13
CA VAL A 264 -13.83 -5.31 -17.67
C VAL A 264 -14.91 -4.42 -17.04
N ALA A 265 -16.07 -4.26 -17.70
CA ALA A 265 -17.16 -3.46 -17.15
C ALA A 265 -17.65 -4.00 -15.79
N GLY A 266 -17.88 -5.31 -15.70
CA GLY A 266 -18.31 -5.97 -14.47
C GLY A 266 -17.23 -5.93 -13.38
N GLY A 267 -15.96 -6.15 -13.73
CA GLY A 267 -14.83 -6.12 -12.81
C GLY A 267 -14.59 -4.71 -12.25
N VAL A 268 -14.63 -3.69 -13.11
CA VAL A 268 -14.52 -2.28 -12.69
C VAL A 268 -15.71 -1.88 -11.82
N ALA A 269 -16.93 -2.24 -12.21
CA ALA A 269 -18.12 -1.98 -11.40
C ALA A 269 -18.02 -2.64 -10.01
N LEU A 270 -17.53 -3.89 -9.94
CA LEU A 270 -17.33 -4.59 -8.68
C LEU A 270 -16.24 -3.92 -7.83
N ALA A 271 -15.11 -3.56 -8.43
CA ALA A 271 -14.00 -2.91 -7.72
C ALA A 271 -14.43 -1.57 -7.10
N LEU A 272 -15.17 -0.75 -7.86
CA LEU A 272 -15.68 0.54 -7.39
C LEU A 272 -16.77 0.44 -6.30
N ASN A 273 -17.34 -0.75 -6.09
CA ASN A 273 -18.40 -0.98 -5.10
C ASN A 273 -17.97 -2.01 -4.04
N ILE A 274 -16.67 -2.27 -3.88
CA ILE A 274 -16.18 -3.30 -2.94
C ILE A 274 -16.57 -2.99 -1.49
N ASP A 275 -16.59 -1.69 -1.16
CA ASP A 275 -16.98 -1.13 0.13
C ASP A 275 -18.44 -1.43 0.49
N VAL A 276 -19.30 -1.64 -0.52
CA VAL A 276 -20.70 -2.06 -0.33
C VAL A 276 -20.83 -3.58 -0.36
N VAL A 277 -20.14 -4.24 -1.29
CA VAL A 277 -20.27 -5.68 -1.53
C VAL A 277 -19.69 -6.52 -0.39
N VAL A 278 -18.51 -6.16 0.12
CA VAL A 278 -17.85 -6.92 1.19
C VAL A 278 -18.69 -6.92 2.48
N PRO A 279 -19.15 -5.78 3.02
CA PRO A 279 -20.01 -5.78 4.21
C PRO A 279 -21.37 -6.44 4.00
N ALA A 280 -21.88 -6.50 2.77
CA ALA A 280 -23.11 -7.24 2.46
C ALA A 280 -22.88 -8.76 2.58
N ILE A 281 -21.74 -9.26 2.08
CA ILE A 281 -21.34 -10.67 2.23
C ILE A 281 -21.07 -10.98 3.70
N GLU A 282 -20.33 -10.14 4.41
CA GLU A 282 -20.05 -10.32 5.85
C GLU A 282 -21.34 -10.46 6.67
N ARG A 283 -22.32 -9.58 6.43
CA ARG A 283 -23.64 -9.65 7.08
C ARG A 283 -24.42 -10.92 6.73
N LEU A 284 -24.30 -11.40 5.50
CA LEU A 284 -25.01 -12.59 5.05
C LEU A 284 -24.44 -13.87 5.67
N PHE A 285 -23.12 -13.95 5.79
CA PHE A 285 -22.43 -15.15 6.29
C PHE A 285 -22.03 -15.08 7.77
N GLY A 286 -22.21 -13.92 8.42
CA GLY A 286 -21.87 -13.71 9.83
C GLY A 286 -20.37 -13.79 10.12
N VAL A 287 -19.52 -13.51 9.12
CA VAL A 287 -18.06 -13.54 9.22
C VAL A 287 -17.50 -12.13 9.04
N HIS A 288 -16.44 -11.79 9.78
CA HIS A 288 -15.67 -10.56 9.58
C HIS A 288 -14.33 -10.91 8.95
N PHE A 289 -14.11 -10.49 7.71
CA PHE A 289 -12.89 -10.82 6.97
C PHE A 289 -11.70 -9.98 7.44
N LEU A 290 -11.94 -8.78 7.97
CA LEU A 290 -10.90 -7.82 8.37
C LEU A 290 -10.99 -7.47 9.85
N ALA A 291 -10.62 -8.42 10.69
CA ALA A 291 -10.47 -8.17 12.13
C ALA A 291 -9.23 -7.27 12.35
N LYS A 292 -9.45 -6.07 12.92
CA LYS A 292 -8.43 -5.02 13.10
C LYS A 292 -7.21 -5.47 13.92
N ASP A 293 -7.41 -6.44 14.79
CA ASP A 293 -6.43 -7.09 15.66
C ASP A 293 -5.47 -8.02 14.90
N VAL A 294 -5.84 -8.52 13.71
CA VAL A 294 -5.00 -9.43 12.90
C VAL A 294 -4.33 -8.70 11.74
N TYR A 295 -5.04 -7.81 11.06
CA TYR A 295 -4.57 -7.20 9.81
C TYR A 295 -3.92 -5.82 9.97
N TYR A 296 -3.93 -5.23 11.16
CA TYR A 296 -3.27 -3.93 11.47
C TYR A 296 -3.74 -2.71 10.65
N ILE A 297 -4.74 -2.88 9.77
CA ILE A 297 -5.40 -1.84 8.97
C ILE A 297 -6.91 -1.85 9.23
N SER A 298 -7.50 -0.65 9.29
CA SER A 298 -8.91 -0.48 9.63
C SER A 298 -9.87 -0.66 8.44
N GLU A 299 -9.40 -0.39 7.22
CA GLU A 299 -10.17 -0.43 5.97
C GLU A 299 -9.23 -0.81 4.82
N LEU A 300 -9.72 -1.56 3.83
CA LEU A 300 -9.03 -1.81 2.56
C LEU A 300 -9.68 -0.94 1.48
N PRO A 301 -9.17 0.30 1.25
CA PRO A 301 -9.68 1.12 0.16
C PRO A 301 -9.40 0.41 -1.18
N SER A 302 -10.42 0.29 -2.03
CA SER A 302 -10.22 -0.17 -3.40
C SER A 302 -9.73 0.98 -4.25
N GLU A 303 -8.43 0.99 -4.51
CA GLU A 303 -7.84 1.88 -5.51
C GLU A 303 -7.73 1.13 -6.84
N LEU A 304 -8.54 1.55 -7.81
CA LEU A 304 -8.51 1.01 -9.16
C LEU A 304 -7.36 1.65 -9.95
N ASP A 305 -6.29 0.88 -10.20
CA ASP A 305 -5.22 1.30 -11.10
C ASP A 305 -5.61 1.03 -12.56
N VAL A 306 -5.82 2.10 -13.33
CA VAL A 306 -6.19 2.03 -14.75
C VAL A 306 -5.12 1.30 -15.57
N LYS A 307 -3.85 1.43 -15.21
CA LYS A 307 -2.75 0.76 -15.91
C LYS A 307 -2.84 -0.75 -15.76
N ASP A 308 -3.20 -1.23 -14.57
CA ASP A 308 -3.39 -2.66 -14.32
C ASP A 308 -4.58 -3.19 -15.14
N VAL A 309 -5.70 -2.48 -15.15
CA VAL A 309 -6.89 -2.84 -15.95
C VAL A 309 -6.55 -2.93 -17.44
N VAL A 310 -5.89 -1.91 -18.00
CA VAL A 310 -5.52 -1.88 -19.43
C VAL A 310 -4.52 -2.98 -19.76
N THR A 311 -3.53 -3.23 -18.89
CA THR A 311 -2.53 -4.28 -19.11
C THR A 311 -3.17 -5.66 -19.13
N ILE A 312 -4.03 -5.95 -18.14
CA ILE A 312 -4.75 -7.22 -18.03
C ILE A 312 -5.71 -7.42 -19.21
N ALA A 313 -6.48 -6.40 -19.56
CA ALA A 313 -7.40 -6.47 -20.69
C ALA A 313 -6.66 -6.73 -22.00
N SER A 314 -5.54 -6.04 -22.23
CA SER A 314 -4.72 -6.21 -23.44
C SER A 314 -4.11 -7.60 -23.53
N VAL A 315 -3.52 -8.11 -22.43
CA VAL A 315 -2.93 -9.46 -22.39
C VAL A 315 -4.00 -10.52 -22.61
N SER A 316 -5.16 -10.38 -21.96
CA SER A 316 -6.28 -11.31 -22.10
C SER A 316 -6.81 -11.33 -23.53
N PHE A 317 -7.00 -10.16 -24.14
CA PHE A 317 -7.44 -10.05 -25.52
C PHE A 317 -6.47 -10.72 -26.50
N VAL A 318 -5.17 -10.48 -26.35
CA VAL A 318 -4.13 -11.10 -27.19
C VAL A 318 -4.15 -12.61 -27.02
N LEU A 319 -4.20 -13.12 -25.79
CA LEU A 319 -4.26 -14.56 -25.53
C LEU A 319 -5.51 -15.21 -26.13
N THR A 320 -6.67 -14.56 -26.00
CA THR A 320 -7.92 -15.03 -26.61
C THR A 320 -7.81 -15.03 -28.14
N LEU A 321 -7.25 -13.99 -28.75
CA LEU A 321 -7.08 -13.95 -30.19
C LEU A 321 -6.13 -15.04 -30.69
N LEU A 322 -5.00 -15.25 -30.00
CA LEU A 322 -4.05 -16.34 -30.32
C LEU A 322 -4.71 -17.72 -30.20
N ALA A 323 -5.53 -17.93 -29.17
CA ALA A 323 -6.28 -19.18 -28.98
C ALA A 323 -7.21 -19.48 -30.17
N THR A 324 -7.76 -18.47 -30.83
CA THR A 324 -8.70 -18.64 -31.96
C THR A 324 -8.00 -19.08 -33.26
N LEU A 325 -6.69 -18.88 -33.38
CA LEU A 325 -5.94 -19.18 -34.61
C LEU A 325 -5.89 -20.68 -34.91
N TYR A 326 -5.65 -21.51 -33.89
CA TYR A 326 -5.53 -22.96 -34.09
C TYR A 326 -6.83 -23.61 -34.60
N PRO A 327 -8.00 -23.38 -33.96
CA PRO A 327 -9.28 -23.90 -34.48
C PRO A 327 -9.62 -23.37 -35.87
N SER A 328 -9.38 -22.09 -36.13
CA SER A 328 -9.67 -21.46 -37.42
C SER A 328 -8.82 -22.04 -38.56
N TYR A 329 -7.54 -22.29 -38.29
CA TYR A 329 -6.66 -22.97 -39.24
C TYR A 329 -7.11 -24.41 -39.49
N ARG A 330 -7.51 -25.14 -38.44
CA ARG A 330 -8.05 -26.50 -38.58
C ARG A 330 -9.33 -26.51 -39.44
N ALA A 331 -10.23 -25.55 -39.24
CA ALA A 331 -11.45 -25.40 -40.04
C ALA A 331 -11.17 -25.17 -41.54
N SER A 332 -10.12 -24.41 -41.85
CA SER A 332 -9.74 -24.12 -43.23
C SER A 332 -9.27 -25.35 -44.02
N LYS A 333 -8.81 -26.39 -43.30
CA LYS A 333 -8.27 -27.63 -43.85
C LYS A 333 -9.29 -28.75 -44.04
N THR A 334 -10.56 -28.51 -43.72
CA THR A 334 -11.64 -29.48 -43.94
C THR A 334 -11.79 -29.82 -45.42
N ASN A 335 -11.75 -31.11 -45.75
CA ASN A 335 -11.95 -31.61 -47.11
C ASN A 335 -13.46 -31.71 -47.44
N PRO A 336 -13.97 -30.99 -48.46
CA PRO A 336 -15.40 -31.00 -48.77
C PRO A 336 -15.94 -32.39 -49.12
N ALA A 337 -15.13 -33.23 -49.76
CA ALA A 337 -15.52 -34.56 -50.21
C ALA A 337 -15.68 -35.56 -49.04
N GLU A 338 -14.92 -35.40 -47.96
CA GLU A 338 -15.06 -36.24 -46.77
C GLU A 338 -16.20 -35.77 -45.88
N ALA A 339 -16.40 -34.46 -45.78
CA ALA A 339 -17.44 -33.87 -44.95
C ALA A 339 -18.86 -34.22 -45.43
N LEU A 340 -19.07 -34.34 -46.75
CA LEU A 340 -20.36 -34.71 -47.36
C LEU A 340 -20.59 -36.22 -47.47
N ARG A 341 -19.60 -37.06 -47.11
CA ARG A 341 -19.69 -38.53 -47.23
C ARG A 341 -20.36 -39.20 -46.02
N TYR A 342 -20.56 -38.46 -44.93
CA TYR A 342 -21.08 -38.96 -43.66
C TYR A 342 -22.49 -38.41 -43.32
N GLU A 343 -23.17 -37.79 -44.29
CA GLU A 343 -24.64 -37.68 -44.33
C GLU A 343 -25.24 -38.84 -45.14
#